data_AF-A0A957N0Z9-F1
#
_entry.id   AF-A0A957N0Z9-F1
#
_cell.length_a   1.000
_cell.length_b   1.000
_cell.length_c   1.000
_cell.angle_alpha   90.00
_cell.angle_beta   90.00
_cell.angle_gamma   90.00
#
_symmetry.space_group_name_H-M   'P 1'
#
loop_
_entity.id
_entity.type
_entity.pdbx_description
1 polymer ?
#
loop_
_entity_poly.entity_id
_entity_poly.type
_entity_poly.pdbx_seq_one_letter_code
_entity_poly.pdbx_strand_id
1 'polypeptide(L)'
;MEVKDYYEILGVPRSADEKEIKKAFRKLAQQYHPDKNPGDATAEQKFKEINEAYTVLSDADKRAKYDRFGSQWEQYERMNGGYGPGGPAGGMGGMGGAHQVSPEELDEILRQMGLGGFRSAGGGTRTAGSRGGGGFSSFFDALFGGAGGGPGGFEYRAYGDPRMGGDPRMAGGAPFGGMQAEPRTAEVPVQVTLQEAFAGTTRMLEATDGSRFEVTIPRGVKTGSKVRMRNAGGQGDIVLKVEVLPDARFARDGDTLRVDVPVDLYTAVLGGEAQVPTLERPVMLNIPAGTQGGKTFRLRGLGMPSLRNPDERGDLLAEVQIHIPTNLSDRERALFEELRGTRG
;
A
#
# COMPACT_ATOMS: atom_id res chain seq x y z
N MET A 1 25.48 33.45 0.58
CA MET A 1 24.50 32.39 0.90
C MET A 1 25.18 31.49 1.91
N GLU A 2 24.72 31.50 3.15
CA GLU A 2 25.20 30.55 4.15
C GLU A 2 24.76 29.14 3.73
N VAL A 3 25.72 28.25 3.51
CA VAL A 3 25.47 26.85 3.16
C VAL A 3 25.00 26.17 4.45
N LYS A 4 23.72 25.82 4.52
CA LYS A 4 23.15 25.14 5.69
C LYS A 4 23.69 23.71 5.77
N ASP A 5 24.45 23.40 6.83
CA ASP A 5 24.90 22.04 7.11
C ASP A 5 23.82 21.29 7.91
N TYR A 6 23.23 20.24 7.33
CA TYR A 6 22.16 19.46 7.96
C TYR A 6 22.66 18.70 9.20
N TYR A 7 23.95 18.37 9.28
CA TYR A 7 24.54 17.77 10.47
C TYR A 7 24.66 18.79 11.61
N GLU A 8 24.97 20.05 11.29
CA GLU A 8 24.99 21.14 12.27
C GLU A 8 23.58 21.50 12.76
N ILE A 9 22.58 21.49 11.86
CA ILE A 9 21.17 21.72 12.20
C ILE A 9 20.65 20.66 13.19
N LEU A 10 21.01 19.40 12.98
CA LEU A 10 20.66 18.31 13.90
C LEU A 10 21.61 18.20 15.10
N GLY A 11 22.72 18.94 15.13
CA GLY A 11 23.71 18.91 16.21
C GLY A 11 24.42 17.55 16.34
N VAL A 12 24.66 16.87 15.21
CA VAL A 12 25.32 15.56 15.15
C VAL A 12 26.59 15.63 14.31
N PRO A 13 27.62 14.79 14.59
CA PRO A 13 28.79 14.72 13.73
C PRO A 13 28.45 14.12 12.35
N ARG A 14 29.23 14.44 11.31
CA ARG A 14 29.04 13.85 9.96
C ARG A 14 29.17 12.33 9.93
N SER A 15 29.89 11.75 10.90
CA SER A 15 30.04 10.31 11.10
C SER A 15 28.87 9.66 11.85
N ALA A 16 27.84 10.41 12.22
CA ALA A 16 26.72 9.90 13.02
C ALA A 16 25.99 8.76 12.33
N ASP A 17 25.64 7.73 13.08
CA ASP A 17 24.81 6.63 12.57
C ASP A 17 23.34 7.06 12.45
N GLU A 18 22.52 6.27 11.74
CA GLU A 18 21.10 6.56 11.54
C GLU A 18 20.34 6.69 12.88
N LYS A 19 20.75 5.94 13.90
CA LYS A 19 20.12 5.95 15.23
C LYS A 19 20.41 7.24 15.96
N GLU A 20 21.62 7.77 15.85
CA GLU A 20 22.04 9.06 16.39
C GLU A 20 21.30 10.22 15.72
N ILE A 21 21.19 10.19 14.39
CA ILE A 21 20.42 11.17 13.59
C ILE A 21 18.94 11.17 14.03
N LYS A 22 18.33 9.98 14.13
CA LYS A 22 16.93 9.83 14.57
C LYS A 22 16.72 10.29 16.02
N LYS A 23 17.68 10.02 16.90
CA LYS A 23 17.64 10.43 18.30
C LYS A 23 17.76 11.96 18.45
N ALA A 24 18.64 12.59 17.68
CA ALA A 24 18.82 14.03 17.66
C ALA A 24 17.57 14.75 17.12
N PHE A 25 17.02 14.24 16.00
CA PHE A 25 15.75 14.73 15.44
C PHE A 25 14.63 14.70 16.48
N ARG A 26 14.42 13.57 17.17
CA ARG A 26 13.37 13.46 18.19
C ARG A 26 13.51 14.48 19.31
N LYS A 27 14.75 14.70 19.79
CA LYS A 27 15.03 15.67 20.85
C LYS A 27 14.72 17.11 20.41
N LEU A 28 15.13 17.48 19.20
CA LEU A 28 14.93 18.81 18.65
C LEU A 28 13.47 19.06 18.23
N ALA A 29 12.82 18.07 17.62
CA ALA A 29 11.40 18.13 17.26
C ALA A 29 10.51 18.29 18.49
N GLN A 30 10.85 17.63 19.61
CA GLN A 30 10.14 17.81 20.87
C GLN A 30 10.40 19.19 21.51
N GLN A 31 11.58 19.77 21.30
CA GLN A 31 11.95 21.07 21.85
C GLN A 31 11.29 22.23 21.09
N TYR A 32 11.22 22.14 19.76
CA TYR A 32 10.70 23.18 18.88
C TYR A 32 9.29 22.87 18.34
N HIS A 33 8.57 21.93 18.96
CA HIS A 33 7.22 21.57 18.54
C HIS A 33 6.27 22.77 18.64
N PRO A 34 5.38 23.01 17.64
CA PRO A 34 4.42 24.11 17.67
C PRO A 34 3.50 24.10 18.89
N ASP A 35 3.07 22.92 19.35
CA ASP A 35 2.21 22.81 20.55
C ASP A 35 2.90 23.25 21.84
N LYS A 36 4.24 23.14 21.92
CA LYS A 36 5.01 23.59 23.08
C LYS A 36 5.48 25.04 22.95
N ASN A 37 5.50 25.57 21.73
CA ASN A 37 5.94 26.93 21.41
C ASN A 37 4.92 27.64 20.51
N PRO A 38 3.66 27.80 20.97
CA PRO A 38 2.61 28.40 20.13
C PRO A 38 2.92 29.87 19.84
N GLY A 39 2.95 30.24 18.56
CA GLY A 39 3.18 31.62 18.11
C GLY A 39 4.63 32.09 18.10
N ASP A 40 5.61 31.22 18.36
CA ASP A 40 7.03 31.55 18.25
C ASP A 40 7.55 31.28 16.83
N ALA A 41 7.70 32.35 16.06
CA ALA A 41 8.21 32.31 14.68
C ALA A 41 9.63 31.73 14.58
N THR A 42 10.45 31.84 15.65
CA THR A 42 11.81 31.32 15.65
C THR A 42 11.85 29.81 15.89
N ALA A 43 10.97 29.30 16.76
CA ALA A 43 10.78 27.87 16.97
C ALA A 43 10.22 27.20 15.70
N GLU A 44 9.30 27.87 15.02
CA GLU A 44 8.71 27.38 13.77
C GLU A 44 9.75 27.29 12.63
N GLN A 45 10.61 28.30 12.49
CA GLN A 45 11.71 28.27 11.51
C GLN A 45 12.69 27.14 11.81
N LYS A 46 13.09 26.98 13.08
CA LYS A 46 13.97 25.88 13.48
C LYS A 46 13.33 24.52 13.23
N PHE A 47 12.05 24.37 13.54
CA PHE A 47 11.33 23.11 13.30
C PHE A 47 11.30 22.74 11.81
N LYS A 48 11.17 23.72 10.90
CA LYS A 48 11.26 23.49 9.45
C LYS A 48 12.65 23.00 9.04
N GLU A 49 13.70 23.66 9.52
CA GLU A 49 15.09 23.29 9.22
C GLU A 49 15.44 21.88 9.75
N ILE A 50 14.97 21.55 10.96
CA ILE A 50 15.15 20.23 11.57
C ILE A 50 14.49 19.12 10.73
N ASN A 51 13.28 19.38 10.21
CA ASN A 51 12.57 18.43 9.35
C ASN A 51 13.22 18.25 7.99
N GLU A 52 13.70 19.35 7.37
CA GLU A 52 14.45 19.32 6.12
C GLU A 52 15.72 18.47 6.28
N ALA A 53 16.50 18.74 7.33
CA ALA A 53 17.73 18.01 7.63
C ALA A 53 17.48 16.51 7.85
N TYR A 54 16.44 16.13 8.61
CA TYR A 54 16.11 14.73 8.85
C TYR A 54 15.67 14.01 7.58
N THR A 55 14.89 14.66 6.70
CA THR A 55 14.43 14.05 5.44
C THR A 55 15.59 13.69 4.51
N VAL A 56 16.67 14.47 4.53
CA VAL A 56 17.87 14.22 3.71
C VAL A 56 18.80 13.21 4.39
N LEU A 57 18.99 13.30 5.70
CA LEU A 57 19.97 12.48 6.43
C LEU A 57 19.44 11.11 6.88
N SER A 58 18.12 10.90 6.92
CA SER A 58 17.52 9.60 7.29
C SER A 58 17.50 8.58 6.15
N ASP A 59 17.60 9.04 4.90
CA ASP A 59 17.63 8.19 3.71
C ASP A 59 19.07 7.99 3.23
N ALA A 60 19.50 6.75 3.08
CA ALA A 60 20.88 6.41 2.76
C ALA A 60 21.34 6.97 1.39
N ASP A 61 20.44 7.00 0.40
CA ASP A 61 20.75 7.49 -0.94
C ASP A 61 20.80 9.01 -0.98
N LYS A 62 19.87 9.69 -0.31
CA LYS A 62 19.86 11.16 -0.18
C LYS A 62 21.04 11.66 0.65
N ARG A 63 21.37 10.98 1.75
CA ARG A 63 22.56 11.28 2.56
C ARG A 63 23.83 11.13 1.72
N ALA A 64 23.96 10.06 0.95
CA ALA A 64 25.14 9.85 0.10
C ALA A 64 25.25 10.88 -1.03
N LYS A 65 24.14 11.43 -1.53
CA LYS A 65 24.12 12.55 -2.49
C LYS A 65 24.48 13.87 -1.79
N TYR A 66 23.91 14.14 -0.62
CA TYR A 66 24.22 15.31 0.19
C TYR A 66 25.69 15.37 0.61
N ASP A 67 26.26 14.24 1.03
CA ASP A 67 27.68 14.14 1.41
C ASP A 67 28.63 14.38 0.23
N ARG A 68 28.17 14.08 -1.01
CA ARG A 68 28.95 14.26 -2.25
C ARG A 68 28.81 15.66 -2.86
N PHE A 69 27.62 16.25 -2.81
CA PHE A 69 27.27 17.48 -3.55
C PHE A 69 26.91 18.66 -2.64
N GLY A 70 26.90 18.46 -1.32
CA GLY A 70 26.51 19.47 -0.33
C GLY A 70 25.08 19.96 -0.50
N SER A 71 24.80 21.22 -0.12
CA SER A 71 23.47 21.84 -0.26
C SER A 71 23.02 22.05 -1.71
N GLN A 72 23.87 21.78 -2.70
CA GLN A 72 23.54 21.88 -4.13
C GLN A 72 22.98 20.57 -4.70
N TRP A 73 22.80 19.54 -3.87
CA TRP A 73 22.24 18.24 -4.28
C TRP A 73 20.85 18.39 -4.94
N GLU A 74 20.03 19.35 -4.49
CA GLU A 74 18.72 19.65 -5.10
C GLU A 74 18.83 20.22 -6.52
N GLN A 75 19.88 21.00 -6.80
CA GLN A 75 20.16 21.48 -8.16
C GLN A 75 20.74 20.37 -9.03
N TYR A 76 21.55 19.47 -8.47
CA TYR A 76 22.07 18.31 -9.17
C TYR A 76 20.95 17.34 -9.59
N GLU A 77 19.92 17.15 -8.76
CA GLU A 77 18.75 16.34 -9.10
C GLU A 77 17.86 17.01 -10.16
N ARG A 78 17.79 18.36 -10.18
CA ARG A 78 17.10 19.11 -11.25
C ARG A 78 17.88 19.18 -12.56
N MET A 79 19.21 19.23 -12.53
CA MET A 79 20.05 19.34 -13.74
C MET A 79 20.44 17.99 -14.34
N ASN A 80 20.58 16.95 -13.52
CA ASN A 80 21.09 15.64 -13.92
C ASN A 80 20.01 14.54 -13.93
N GLY A 81 18.75 14.92 -14.21
CA GLY A 81 17.69 14.02 -14.66
C GLY A 81 17.98 13.34 -16.02
N GLY A 82 19.25 13.20 -16.38
CA GLY A 82 19.78 12.49 -17.52
C GLY A 82 21.28 12.25 -17.32
N TYR A 83 21.68 10.98 -17.40
CA TYR A 83 23.07 10.49 -17.47
C TYR A 83 23.93 10.49 -16.19
N GLY A 84 23.96 9.31 -15.54
CA GLY A 84 25.16 8.81 -14.88
C GLY A 84 26.05 8.08 -15.91
N PRO A 85 27.39 8.15 -15.81
CA PRO A 85 28.29 7.60 -16.84
C PRO A 85 28.43 6.07 -16.71
N GLY A 86 27.86 5.33 -17.66
CA GLY A 86 28.25 3.93 -17.92
C GLY A 86 27.13 2.92 -18.17
N GLY A 87 26.31 3.08 -19.21
CA GLY A 87 25.38 2.03 -19.69
C GLY A 87 24.68 2.43 -21.00
N PRO A 88 24.45 1.50 -21.95
CA PRO A 88 24.42 1.79 -23.38
C PRO A 88 23.13 2.46 -23.86
N ALA A 89 23.32 3.31 -24.89
CA ALA A 89 22.34 4.19 -25.49
C ALA A 89 21.08 3.47 -26.01
N GLY A 90 19.92 3.96 -25.56
CA GLY A 90 18.60 3.55 -26.01
C GLY A 90 17.52 4.20 -25.14
N GLY A 91 17.08 5.39 -25.55
CA GLY A 91 16.13 6.30 -24.88
C GLY A 91 15.19 5.72 -23.81
N MET A 92 15.41 6.16 -22.56
CA MET A 92 14.53 6.00 -21.41
C MET A 92 14.48 7.32 -20.63
N GLY A 93 13.29 7.92 -20.52
CA GLY A 93 13.00 9.06 -19.64
C GLY A 93 12.36 8.54 -18.35
N GLY A 94 13.21 8.22 -17.37
CA GLY A 94 12.84 7.67 -16.08
C GLY A 94 12.22 8.70 -15.13
N MET A 95 11.25 8.19 -14.39
CA MET A 95 10.47 8.79 -13.32
C MET A 95 11.34 9.02 -12.07
N GLY A 96 11.30 10.21 -11.49
CA GLY A 96 11.98 10.58 -10.24
C GLY A 96 11.05 11.41 -9.37
N GLY A 97 10.00 10.76 -8.88
CA GLY A 97 8.97 11.38 -8.03
C GLY A 97 9.51 11.69 -6.64
N ALA A 98 9.37 12.95 -6.23
CA ALA A 98 9.50 13.35 -4.84
C ALA A 98 8.58 12.46 -3.98
N HIS A 99 9.15 11.63 -3.10
CA HIS A 99 8.43 11.13 -1.93
C HIS A 99 8.19 12.34 -1.02
N GLN A 100 7.07 13.02 -1.25
CA GLN A 100 6.48 13.94 -0.28
C GLN A 100 5.76 13.04 0.72
N VAL A 101 6.34 12.90 1.91
CA VAL A 101 5.68 12.20 3.02
C VAL A 101 4.35 12.90 3.25
N SER A 102 3.25 12.15 3.11
CA SER A 102 1.93 12.78 3.19
C SER A 102 1.64 13.17 4.65
N PRO A 103 0.79 14.20 4.88
CA PRO A 103 0.35 14.56 6.22
C PRO A 103 -0.27 13.38 6.99
N GLU A 104 -0.81 12.38 6.29
CA GLU A 104 -1.32 11.15 6.92
C GLU A 104 -0.22 10.17 7.34
N GLU A 105 0.84 10.03 6.55
CA GLU A 105 2.01 9.20 6.91
C GLU A 105 2.75 9.80 8.11
N LEU A 106 2.83 11.13 8.19
CA LEU A 106 3.39 11.83 9.36
C LEU A 106 2.55 11.65 10.62
N ASP A 107 1.21 11.77 10.51
CA ASP A 107 0.28 11.56 11.63
C ASP A 107 0.37 10.12 12.18
N GLU A 108 0.53 9.15 11.30
CA GLU A 108 0.66 7.74 11.67
C GLU A 108 2.04 7.43 12.28
N ILE A 109 3.13 8.00 11.75
CA ILE A 109 4.48 7.86 12.32
C ILE A 109 4.56 8.50 13.73
N LEU A 110 3.89 9.64 13.96
CA LEU A 110 3.80 10.26 15.28
C LEU A 110 2.93 9.45 16.25
N ARG A 111 1.83 8.84 15.78
CA ARG A 111 0.99 7.93 16.58
C ARG A 111 1.73 6.66 16.97
N GLN A 112 2.44 6.04 16.03
CA GLN A 112 3.17 4.79 16.26
C GLN A 112 4.34 4.97 17.24
N MET A 113 4.82 6.21 17.41
CA MET A 113 5.88 6.56 18.36
C MET A 113 5.38 7.14 19.70
N GLY A 114 4.06 7.11 19.95
CA GLY A 114 3.48 7.52 21.23
C GLY A 114 3.52 9.03 21.49
N LEU A 115 3.68 9.85 20.45
CA LEU A 115 3.82 11.31 20.56
C LEU A 115 2.51 12.08 20.40
N GLY A 116 1.38 11.38 20.20
CA GLY A 116 0.08 11.99 19.91
C GLY A 116 0.03 12.54 18.49
N GLY A 117 -0.80 11.93 17.64
CA GLY A 117 -1.00 12.42 16.27
C GLY A 117 -1.71 13.78 16.25
N PHE A 118 -1.57 14.51 15.14
CA PHE A 118 -2.21 15.80 14.85
C PHE A 118 -3.74 15.78 15.02
N ARG A 119 -4.39 14.61 14.95
CA ARG A 119 -5.83 14.45 15.17
C ARG A 119 -6.22 14.12 16.62
N SER A 120 -5.26 14.07 17.55
CA SER A 120 -5.48 13.62 18.92
C SER A 120 -5.82 14.75 19.90
N ALA A 121 -6.66 15.69 19.49
CA ALA A 121 -7.37 16.57 20.42
C ALA A 121 -8.87 16.54 20.14
N GLY A 122 -9.57 15.67 20.87
CA GLY A 122 -11.02 15.80 21.12
C GLY A 122 -11.94 14.94 20.24
N GLY A 123 -12.19 13.70 20.67
CA GLY A 123 -13.38 12.95 20.27
C GLY A 123 -14.61 13.43 21.06
N GLY A 124 -15.76 13.62 20.38
CA GLY A 124 -17.04 13.83 21.03
C GLY A 124 -18.08 14.53 20.16
N THR A 125 -19.07 13.78 19.68
CA THR A 125 -20.19 14.23 18.85
C THR A 125 -21.12 15.21 19.58
N ARG A 126 -21.53 16.29 18.87
CA ARG A 126 -22.84 17.01 18.84
C ARG A 126 -22.79 18.52 19.11
N THR A 127 -23.02 19.25 18.01
CA THR A 127 -23.84 20.47 17.83
C THR A 127 -23.44 21.80 18.49
N ALA A 128 -23.34 22.80 17.59
CA ALA A 128 -23.54 24.25 17.76
C ALA A 128 -22.44 25.09 18.43
N GLY A 129 -21.86 26.00 17.63
CA GLY A 129 -21.52 27.35 18.08
C GLY A 129 -20.03 27.68 18.30
N SER A 130 -19.40 28.19 17.24
CA SER A 130 -18.35 29.23 17.26
C SER A 130 -16.96 28.97 17.89
N ARG A 131 -15.96 29.29 17.04
CA ARG A 131 -14.61 29.85 17.32
C ARG A 131 -13.48 28.93 17.79
N GLY A 132 -12.45 28.84 16.94
CA GLY A 132 -11.05 28.65 17.32
C GLY A 132 -10.41 27.41 16.71
N GLY A 133 -9.51 27.58 15.73
CA GLY A 133 -8.71 26.47 15.19
C GLY A 133 -8.22 26.63 13.75
N GLY A 134 -7.97 27.86 13.29
CA GLY A 134 -7.24 28.12 12.04
C GLY A 134 -5.80 28.47 12.39
N GLY A 135 -4.84 27.63 12.02
CA GLY A 135 -3.43 27.90 12.33
C GLY A 135 -2.41 26.96 11.69
N PHE A 136 -2.83 25.80 11.15
CA PHE A 136 -1.90 24.88 10.48
C PHE A 136 -2.25 24.66 8.99
N SER A 137 -3.53 24.49 8.64
CA SER A 137 -3.96 24.28 7.25
C SER A 137 -3.68 25.48 6.33
N SER A 138 -3.91 26.70 6.82
CA SER A 138 -3.72 27.94 6.05
C SER A 138 -2.26 28.32 5.78
N PHE A 139 -1.33 27.87 6.64
CA PHE A 139 0.11 28.06 6.42
C PHE A 139 0.68 26.99 5.46
N PHE A 140 0.21 25.76 5.59
CA PHE A 140 0.61 24.67 4.70
C PHE A 140 0.12 24.87 3.26
N ASP A 141 -1.10 25.39 3.08
CA ASP A 141 -1.63 25.79 1.76
C ASP A 141 -0.83 26.94 1.12
N ALA A 142 -0.27 27.87 1.92
CA ALA A 142 0.51 29.00 1.41
C ALA A 142 1.95 28.61 1.00
N LEU A 143 2.53 27.60 1.64
CA LEU A 143 3.89 27.14 1.36
C LEU A 143 3.94 25.99 0.35
N PHE A 144 2.90 25.15 0.28
CA PHE A 144 2.86 23.95 -0.56
C PHE A 144 1.70 23.91 -1.59
N GLY A 145 0.79 24.89 -1.59
CA GLY A 145 -0.34 24.97 -2.54
C GLY A 145 -0.10 25.78 -3.82
N GLY A 146 1.16 26.12 -4.13
CA GLY A 146 1.49 27.10 -5.18
C GLY A 146 2.09 26.52 -6.47
N ALA A 147 1.32 25.79 -7.28
CA ALA A 147 1.57 25.68 -8.72
C ALA A 147 0.36 25.06 -9.46
N GLY A 148 -0.48 25.89 -10.08
CA GLY A 148 -1.40 25.46 -11.14
C GLY A 148 -2.87 25.82 -10.92
N GLY A 149 -3.20 27.10 -11.03
CA GLY A 149 -4.60 27.55 -11.07
C GLY A 149 -4.70 29.02 -11.48
N GLY A 150 -4.80 29.25 -12.79
CA GLY A 150 -5.00 30.58 -13.36
C GLY A 150 -6.35 31.22 -12.99
N PRO A 151 -6.50 32.54 -13.19
CA PRO A 151 -7.29 33.42 -12.33
C PRO A 151 -8.67 33.73 -12.92
N GLY A 152 -9.71 33.70 -12.07
CA GLY A 152 -11.04 34.21 -12.38
C GLY A 152 -11.60 34.92 -11.16
N GLY A 153 -11.61 36.26 -11.22
CA GLY A 153 -11.91 37.14 -10.11
C GLY A 153 -13.35 37.06 -9.61
N PHE A 154 -13.51 37.27 -8.31
CA PHE A 154 -14.80 37.54 -7.68
C PHE A 154 -14.74 38.95 -7.08
N GLU A 155 -15.28 39.89 -7.84
CA GLU A 155 -15.53 41.27 -7.41
C GLU A 155 -16.69 41.32 -6.41
N TYR A 156 -16.54 42.27 -5.48
CA TYR A 156 -17.47 42.63 -4.42
C TYR A 156 -18.87 42.96 -4.96
N ARG A 157 -19.89 42.33 -4.37
CA ARG A 157 -21.29 42.74 -4.47
C ARG A 157 -21.54 43.95 -3.56
N ALA A 158 -21.69 45.13 -4.17
CA ALA A 158 -22.25 46.32 -3.54
C ALA A 158 -23.80 46.29 -3.56
N TYR A 159 -24.39 46.90 -2.53
CA TYR A 159 -25.82 47.07 -2.32
C TYR A 159 -26.49 47.95 -3.40
N GLY A 160 -27.71 47.59 -3.82
CA GLY A 160 -28.56 48.42 -4.68
C GLY A 160 -29.95 47.84 -4.96
N ASP A 161 -30.92 48.33 -4.19
CA ASP A 161 -32.40 48.45 -4.34
C ASP A 161 -33.16 47.77 -5.53
N PRO A 162 -34.30 47.08 -5.27
CA PRO A 162 -35.12 46.41 -6.28
C PRO A 162 -36.28 47.28 -6.82
N ARG A 163 -36.33 47.51 -8.14
CA ARG A 163 -37.55 47.96 -8.87
C ARG A 163 -37.36 47.88 -10.39
N MET A 164 -37.93 46.86 -11.03
CA MET A 164 -38.77 47.00 -12.24
C MET A 164 -39.07 45.62 -12.85
N GLY A 165 -40.36 45.37 -13.07
CA GLY A 165 -40.85 44.22 -13.82
C GLY A 165 -40.81 44.47 -15.33
N GLY A 166 -40.66 43.38 -16.06
CA GLY A 166 -40.77 43.32 -17.51
C GLY A 166 -40.43 41.94 -18.05
N ASP A 167 -41.46 41.21 -18.46
CA ASP A 167 -41.42 40.01 -19.31
C ASP A 167 -42.45 40.30 -20.44
N PRO A 168 -42.41 39.77 -21.69
CA PRO A 168 -41.53 38.72 -22.20
C PRO A 168 -41.07 38.85 -23.68
N ARG A 169 -40.19 37.91 -24.08
CA ARG A 169 -39.95 37.36 -25.45
C ARG A 169 -38.72 37.84 -26.24
N MET A 170 -37.93 36.83 -26.61
CA MET A 170 -36.92 36.74 -27.69
C MET A 170 -35.49 37.21 -27.40
N ALA A 171 -34.66 36.29 -26.91
CA ALA A 171 -33.40 35.95 -27.56
C ALA A 171 -33.04 34.52 -27.18
N GLY A 172 -33.19 33.59 -28.14
CA GLY A 172 -32.78 32.21 -27.99
C GLY A 172 -31.25 32.13 -27.86
N GLY A 173 -30.77 32.05 -26.64
CA GLY A 173 -29.45 31.54 -26.31
C GLY A 173 -29.64 30.16 -25.72
N ALA A 174 -29.31 29.12 -26.47
CA ALA A 174 -29.20 27.78 -25.92
C ALA A 174 -28.31 27.85 -24.67
N PRO A 175 -28.72 27.29 -23.52
CA PRO A 175 -27.79 27.10 -22.43
C PRO A 175 -26.81 26.04 -22.93
N PHE A 176 -25.64 26.48 -23.40
CA PHE A 176 -24.45 25.66 -23.43
C PHE A 176 -24.09 25.36 -21.97
N GLY A 177 -24.85 24.46 -21.36
CA GLY A 177 -24.37 23.65 -20.26
C GLY A 177 -23.22 22.87 -20.86
N GLY A 178 -22.00 23.31 -20.57
CA GLY A 178 -20.84 22.47 -20.73
C GLY A 178 -21.16 21.17 -20.01
N MET A 179 -21.43 20.12 -20.78
CA MET A 179 -21.32 18.76 -20.28
C MET A 179 -19.87 18.69 -19.79
N GLN A 180 -19.68 18.89 -18.50
CA GLN A 180 -18.50 18.39 -17.82
C GLN A 180 -18.52 16.90 -18.14
N ALA A 181 -17.72 16.51 -19.12
CA ALA A 181 -17.53 15.11 -19.44
C ALA A 181 -17.02 14.50 -18.14
N GLU A 182 -17.85 13.68 -17.50
CA GLU A 182 -17.43 12.92 -16.35
C GLU A 182 -16.10 12.25 -16.73
N PRO A 183 -15.04 12.40 -15.91
CA PRO A 183 -13.75 11.81 -16.23
C PRO A 183 -13.98 10.31 -16.43
N ARG A 184 -13.76 9.85 -17.66
CA ARG A 184 -14.00 8.47 -18.07
C ARG A 184 -13.04 7.58 -17.27
N THR A 185 -13.52 7.03 -16.16
CA THR A 185 -12.75 6.06 -15.40
C THR A 185 -12.82 4.75 -16.15
N ALA A 186 -11.69 4.31 -16.72
CA ALA A 186 -11.63 3.04 -17.43
C ALA A 186 -11.52 1.90 -16.40
N GLU A 187 -12.45 0.94 -16.43
CA GLU A 187 -12.32 -0.31 -15.68
C GLU A 187 -11.60 -1.36 -16.54
N VAL A 188 -10.44 -1.84 -16.08
CA VAL A 188 -9.65 -2.85 -16.79
C VAL A 188 -9.60 -4.14 -15.95
N PRO A 189 -10.12 -5.27 -16.44
CA PRO A 189 -10.00 -6.54 -15.73
C PRO A 189 -8.57 -7.06 -15.77
N VAL A 190 -8.06 -7.55 -14.64
CA VAL A 190 -6.72 -8.14 -14.53
C VAL A 190 -6.81 -9.51 -13.88
N GLN A 191 -6.40 -10.53 -14.62
CA GLN A 191 -6.38 -11.91 -14.13
C GLN A 191 -5.06 -12.21 -13.42
N VAL A 192 -5.14 -12.72 -12.19
CA VAL A 192 -3.99 -13.15 -11.38
C VAL A 192 -4.19 -14.59 -10.91
N THR A 193 -3.10 -15.32 -10.78
CA THR A 193 -3.11 -16.66 -10.18
C THR A 193 -3.28 -16.58 -8.65
N LEU A 194 -3.66 -17.69 -8.02
CA LEU A 194 -3.71 -17.77 -6.56
C LEU A 194 -2.33 -17.51 -5.91
N GLN A 195 -1.25 -18.00 -6.55
CA GLN A 195 0.13 -17.76 -6.10
C GLN A 195 0.50 -16.27 -6.15
N GLU A 196 0.11 -15.56 -7.21
CA GLU A 196 0.34 -14.12 -7.31
C GLU A 196 -0.51 -13.33 -6.32
N ALA A 197 -1.75 -13.75 -6.10
CA ALA A 197 -2.58 -13.16 -5.05
C ALA A 197 -1.97 -13.37 -3.65
N PHE A 198 -1.20 -14.44 -3.44
CA PHE A 198 -0.50 -14.73 -2.19
C PHE A 198 0.79 -13.91 -2.03
N ALA A 199 1.69 -13.96 -3.02
CA ALA A 199 2.99 -13.31 -2.95
C ALA A 199 2.94 -11.80 -3.25
N GLY A 200 1.86 -11.33 -3.88
CA GLY A 200 1.82 -10.02 -4.53
C GLY A 200 2.56 -10.11 -5.87
N THR A 201 2.18 -9.27 -6.81
CA THR A 201 2.83 -9.24 -8.12
C THR A 201 2.87 -7.83 -8.67
N THR A 202 3.86 -7.56 -9.51
CA THR A 202 3.97 -6.30 -10.24
C THR A 202 3.93 -6.62 -11.72
N ARG A 203 3.01 -6.00 -12.47
CA ARG A 203 2.81 -6.29 -13.89
C ARG A 203 2.83 -5.01 -14.72
N MET A 204 3.47 -5.08 -15.87
CA MET A 204 3.35 -4.06 -16.91
C MET A 204 2.07 -4.31 -17.71
N LEU A 205 1.15 -3.35 -17.67
CA LEU A 205 -0.06 -3.36 -18.48
C LEU A 205 0.02 -2.28 -19.56
N GLU A 206 -0.72 -2.49 -20.64
CA GLU A 206 -0.88 -1.50 -21.71
C GLU A 206 -2.32 -0.99 -21.65
N ALA A 207 -2.48 0.34 -21.58
CA ALA A 207 -3.77 1.00 -21.61
C ALA A 207 -4.34 0.97 -23.03
N THR A 208 -5.64 1.28 -23.16
CA THR A 208 -6.34 1.32 -24.45
C THR A 208 -5.76 2.37 -25.42
N ASP A 209 -5.01 3.34 -24.91
CA ASP A 209 -4.30 4.36 -25.69
C ASP A 209 -2.88 3.93 -26.13
N GLY A 210 -2.45 2.71 -25.80
CA GLY A 210 -1.12 2.16 -26.12
C GLY A 210 -0.02 2.55 -25.13
N SER A 211 -0.34 3.31 -24.08
CA SER A 211 0.63 3.64 -23.03
C SER A 211 0.85 2.46 -22.09
N ARG A 212 2.11 2.23 -21.67
CA ARG A 212 2.47 1.15 -20.73
C ARG A 212 2.65 1.70 -19.34
N PHE A 213 2.10 1.01 -18.34
CA PHE A 213 2.20 1.40 -16.94
C PHE A 213 2.41 0.18 -16.04
N GLU A 214 3.15 0.38 -14.96
CA GLU A 214 3.44 -0.64 -13.96
C GLU A 214 2.36 -0.66 -12.90
N VAL A 215 1.85 -1.85 -12.60
CA VAL A 215 0.80 -2.07 -11.60
C VAL A 215 1.31 -3.00 -10.53
N THR A 216 1.35 -2.52 -9.29
CA THR A 216 1.55 -3.36 -8.11
C THR A 216 0.20 -3.86 -7.59
N ILE A 217 0.04 -5.18 -7.58
CA ILE A 217 -1.12 -5.87 -7.02
C ILE A 217 -0.73 -6.36 -5.62
N PRO A 218 -1.38 -5.86 -4.56
CA PRO A 218 -1.01 -6.20 -3.19
C PRO A 218 -1.28 -7.67 -2.86
N ARG A 219 -0.63 -8.15 -1.81
CA ARG A 219 -0.88 -9.47 -1.24
C ARG A 219 -2.31 -9.57 -0.70
N GLY A 220 -2.91 -10.74 -0.80
CA GLY A 220 -4.23 -11.02 -0.24
C GLY A 220 -5.41 -10.56 -1.10
N VAL A 221 -5.16 -10.03 -2.31
CA VAL A 221 -6.22 -9.59 -3.23
C VAL A 221 -7.22 -10.70 -3.50
N LYS A 222 -8.50 -10.33 -3.54
CA LYS A 222 -9.64 -11.22 -3.81
C LYS A 222 -10.24 -10.89 -5.17
N THR A 223 -10.93 -11.85 -5.78
CA THR A 223 -11.75 -11.58 -6.97
C THR A 223 -12.72 -10.43 -6.66
N GLY A 224 -12.75 -9.42 -7.53
CA GLY A 224 -13.52 -8.18 -7.34
C GLY A 224 -12.77 -7.05 -6.64
N SER A 225 -11.52 -7.25 -6.20
CA SER A 225 -10.70 -6.18 -5.63
C SER A 225 -10.45 -5.09 -6.68
N LYS A 226 -10.60 -3.82 -6.26
CA LYS A 226 -10.40 -2.66 -7.13
C LYS A 226 -9.09 -1.97 -6.76
N VAL A 227 -8.15 -1.88 -7.70
CA VAL A 227 -6.91 -1.12 -7.55
C VAL A 227 -7.04 0.15 -8.38
N ARG A 228 -7.13 1.31 -7.73
CA ARG A 228 -7.25 2.60 -8.42
C ARG A 228 -5.86 3.18 -8.65
N MET A 229 -5.60 3.57 -9.88
CA MET A 229 -4.41 4.30 -10.27
C MET A 229 -4.80 5.68 -10.77
N ARG A 230 -4.14 6.71 -10.23
CA ARG A 230 -4.37 8.10 -10.64
C ARG A 230 -3.50 8.43 -11.83
N ASN A 231 -4.08 9.05 -12.87
CA ASN A 231 -3.38 9.46 -14.09
C ASN A 231 -2.60 8.35 -14.82
N ALA A 232 -3.00 7.07 -14.64
CA ALA A 232 -2.40 5.97 -15.38
C ALA A 232 -2.90 6.00 -16.82
N GLY A 233 -1.99 6.09 -17.79
CA GLY A 233 -2.31 6.15 -19.22
C GLY A 233 -2.87 7.47 -19.72
N GLY A 234 -2.40 8.60 -19.18
CA GLY A 234 -2.55 9.94 -19.79
C GLY A 234 -3.96 10.54 -19.89
N GLN A 235 -5.03 9.76 -19.69
CA GLN A 235 -6.42 10.15 -19.93
C GLN A 235 -7.36 9.96 -18.72
N GLY A 236 -6.82 9.92 -17.50
CA GLY A 236 -7.60 9.91 -16.27
C GLY A 236 -7.26 8.75 -15.33
N ASP A 237 -8.20 8.43 -14.46
CA ASP A 237 -8.03 7.36 -13.49
C ASP A 237 -8.38 6.00 -14.09
N ILE A 238 -7.54 4.99 -13.85
CA ILE A 238 -7.81 3.60 -14.20
C ILE A 238 -8.16 2.85 -12.93
N VAL A 239 -9.23 2.05 -12.99
CA VAL A 239 -9.59 1.12 -11.93
C VAL A 239 -9.40 -0.30 -12.44
N LEU A 240 -8.44 -1.00 -11.84
CA LEU A 240 -8.17 -2.38 -12.17
C LEU A 240 -9.09 -3.27 -11.34
N LYS A 241 -9.82 -4.16 -12.02
CA LYS A 241 -10.68 -5.15 -11.37
C LYS A 241 -9.96 -6.49 -11.37
N VAL A 242 -9.47 -6.89 -10.19
CA VAL A 242 -8.72 -8.13 -10.04
C VAL A 242 -9.66 -9.33 -10.11
N GLU A 243 -9.29 -10.32 -10.91
CA GLU A 243 -9.92 -11.64 -11.01
C GLU A 243 -8.90 -12.71 -10.66
N VAL A 244 -9.12 -13.44 -9.57
CA VAL A 244 -8.24 -14.54 -9.19
C VAL A 244 -8.69 -15.80 -9.92
N LEU A 245 -7.78 -16.38 -10.70
CA LEU A 245 -8.02 -17.62 -11.44
C LEU A 245 -8.18 -18.80 -10.46
N PRO A 246 -9.08 -19.76 -10.74
CA PRO A 246 -9.18 -21.00 -9.98
C PRO A 246 -7.84 -21.75 -9.96
N ASP A 247 -7.46 -22.32 -8.81
CA ASP A 247 -6.28 -23.17 -8.67
C ASP A 247 -6.72 -24.64 -8.62
N ALA A 248 -5.95 -25.52 -9.24
CA ALA A 248 -6.26 -26.96 -9.30
C ALA A 248 -6.01 -27.69 -7.97
N ARG A 249 -5.17 -27.13 -7.10
CA ARG A 249 -4.78 -27.74 -5.82
C ARG A 249 -5.51 -27.13 -4.63
N PHE A 250 -5.88 -25.85 -4.73
CA PHE A 250 -6.44 -25.11 -3.61
C PHE A 250 -7.80 -24.51 -3.94
N ALA A 251 -8.77 -24.77 -3.07
CA ALA A 251 -10.02 -24.01 -3.04
C ALA A 251 -9.90 -22.88 -2.00
N ARG A 252 -10.13 -21.63 -2.43
CA ARG A 252 -10.05 -20.45 -1.56
C ARG A 252 -11.44 -20.04 -1.07
N ASP A 253 -11.58 -19.90 0.24
CA ASP A 253 -12.75 -19.31 0.91
C ASP A 253 -12.28 -18.17 1.82
N GLY A 254 -12.43 -16.93 1.32
CA GLY A 254 -11.92 -15.74 2.00
C GLY A 254 -10.40 -15.78 2.14
N ASP A 255 -9.93 -15.90 3.38
CA ASP A 255 -8.50 -16.01 3.71
C ASP A 255 -8.09 -17.46 4.02
N THR A 256 -9.06 -18.38 4.09
CA THR A 256 -8.85 -19.81 4.32
C THR A 256 -8.65 -20.55 3.00
N LEU A 257 -7.73 -21.50 2.99
CA LEU A 257 -7.51 -22.41 1.88
C LEU A 257 -7.96 -23.81 2.25
N ARG A 258 -8.50 -24.56 1.29
CA ARG A 258 -8.78 -25.99 1.39
C ARG A 258 -7.94 -26.73 0.38
N VAL A 259 -7.38 -27.86 0.81
CA VAL A 259 -6.56 -28.75 -0.03
C VAL A 259 -6.88 -30.19 0.29
N ASP A 260 -6.99 -31.01 -0.75
CA ASP A 260 -7.08 -32.46 -0.61
C ASP A 260 -5.67 -33.04 -0.45
N VAL A 261 -5.45 -33.77 0.64
CA VAL A 261 -4.18 -34.42 0.95
C VAL A 261 -4.34 -35.92 0.71
N PRO A 262 -3.71 -36.47 -0.33
CA PRO A 262 -3.73 -37.91 -0.56
C PRO A 262 -2.91 -38.61 0.53
N VAL A 263 -3.55 -39.54 1.24
CA VAL A 263 -2.91 -40.38 2.26
C VAL A 263 -3.10 -41.83 1.86
N ASP A 264 -2.03 -42.62 1.90
CA ASP A 264 -2.13 -44.05 1.60
C ASP A 264 -2.91 -44.80 2.70
N LEU A 265 -3.54 -45.91 2.31
CA LEU A 265 -4.32 -46.75 3.21
C LEU A 265 -3.55 -47.16 4.47
N TYR A 266 -2.25 -47.45 4.36
CA TYR A 266 -1.45 -47.94 5.47
C TYR A 266 -1.16 -46.83 6.48
N THR A 267 -0.78 -45.64 6.02
CA THR A 267 -0.61 -44.45 6.87
C THR A 267 -1.92 -44.06 7.55
N ALA A 268 -3.07 -44.16 6.87
CA ALA A 268 -4.36 -43.91 7.49
C ALA A 268 -4.69 -44.91 8.62
N VAL A 269 -4.34 -46.18 8.44
CA VAL A 269 -4.62 -47.26 9.41
C VAL A 269 -3.61 -47.28 10.56
N LEU A 270 -2.32 -47.23 10.26
CA LEU A 270 -1.21 -47.41 11.21
C LEU A 270 -0.72 -46.08 11.81
N GLY A 271 -1.05 -44.96 11.18
CA GLY A 271 -0.48 -43.65 11.49
C GLY A 271 0.87 -43.44 10.80
N GLY A 272 1.29 -42.19 10.71
CA GLY A 272 2.52 -41.80 10.03
C GLY A 272 2.56 -40.32 9.71
N GLU A 273 3.19 -39.96 8.60
CA GLU A 273 3.31 -38.58 8.14
C GLU A 273 2.89 -38.46 6.68
N ALA A 274 2.19 -37.37 6.34
CA ALA A 274 1.80 -37.03 4.98
C ALA A 274 2.28 -35.64 4.60
N GLN A 275 2.74 -35.47 3.37
CA GLN A 275 3.18 -34.18 2.87
C GLN A 275 1.98 -33.35 2.41
N VAL A 276 1.80 -32.17 3.01
CA VAL A 276 0.75 -31.22 2.65
C VAL A 276 1.34 -30.12 1.78
N PRO A 277 0.87 -29.95 0.52
CA PRO A 277 1.30 -28.84 -0.31
C PRO A 277 0.75 -27.52 0.26
N THR A 278 1.58 -26.49 0.24
CA THR A 278 1.21 -25.11 0.63
C THR A 278 1.61 -24.14 -0.48
N LEU A 279 1.26 -22.86 -0.35
CA LEU A 279 1.65 -21.82 -1.30
C LEU A 279 3.12 -21.38 -1.17
N GLU A 280 3.83 -21.80 -0.12
CA GLU A 280 5.25 -21.50 0.08
C GLU A 280 6.11 -22.74 -0.05
N ARG A 281 6.09 -23.60 0.97
CA ARG A 281 6.86 -24.83 1.05
C ARG A 281 5.99 -25.95 1.59
N PRO A 282 6.11 -27.19 1.07
CA PRO A 282 5.38 -28.31 1.63
C PRO A 282 5.68 -28.51 3.12
N VAL A 283 4.67 -28.91 3.89
CA VAL A 283 4.79 -29.16 5.34
C VAL A 283 4.43 -30.61 5.62
N MET A 284 5.13 -31.24 6.57
CA MET A 284 4.79 -32.59 7.03
C MET A 284 3.66 -32.51 8.07
N LEU A 285 2.57 -33.23 7.80
CA LEU A 285 1.43 -33.39 8.71
C LEU A 285 1.49 -34.79 9.34
N ASN A 286 1.48 -34.84 10.66
CA ASN A 286 1.34 -36.10 11.39
C ASN A 286 -0.10 -36.61 11.29
N ILE A 287 -0.26 -37.82 10.77
CA ILE A 287 -1.53 -38.52 10.63
C ILE A 287 -1.66 -39.55 11.75
N PRO A 288 -2.61 -39.37 12.68
CA PRO A 288 -2.88 -40.36 13.71
C PRO A 288 -3.40 -41.67 13.12
N ALA A 289 -3.06 -42.79 13.75
CA ALA A 289 -3.61 -44.11 13.42
C ALA A 289 -5.14 -44.11 13.45
N GLY A 290 -5.76 -44.83 12.51
CA GLY A 290 -7.21 -44.88 12.35
C GLY A 290 -7.85 -43.61 11.79
N THR A 291 -7.08 -42.74 11.15
CA THR A 291 -7.61 -41.53 10.50
C THR A 291 -8.56 -41.92 9.35
N GLN A 292 -9.76 -41.36 9.37
CA GLN A 292 -10.79 -41.60 8.36
C GLN A 292 -10.61 -40.65 7.16
N GLY A 293 -11.07 -41.09 5.99
CA GLY A 293 -11.20 -40.22 4.81
C GLY A 293 -12.21 -39.09 5.08
N GLY A 294 -11.97 -37.93 4.49
CA GLY A 294 -12.73 -36.70 4.72
C GLY A 294 -12.39 -35.98 6.04
N LYS A 295 -11.51 -36.52 6.89
CA LYS A 295 -11.07 -35.82 8.10
C LYS A 295 -10.24 -34.60 7.73
N THR A 296 -10.64 -33.43 8.22
CA THR A 296 -9.92 -32.17 7.97
C THR A 296 -8.96 -31.84 9.11
N PHE A 297 -7.70 -31.57 8.78
CA PHE A 297 -6.68 -31.04 9.67
C PHE A 297 -6.49 -29.55 9.40
N ARG A 298 -6.49 -28.74 10.46
CA ARG A 298 -6.32 -27.29 10.36
C ARG A 298 -4.89 -26.90 10.66
N LEU A 299 -4.20 -26.39 9.65
CA LEU A 299 -2.85 -25.84 9.73
C LEU A 299 -2.95 -24.32 9.81
N ARG A 300 -2.66 -23.78 11.01
CA ARG A 300 -2.84 -22.34 11.29
C ARG A 300 -1.79 -21.51 10.58
N GLY A 301 -2.21 -20.37 10.01
CA GLY A 301 -1.30 -19.40 9.38
C GLY A 301 -0.74 -19.81 8.01
N LEU A 302 -1.22 -20.92 7.44
CA LEU A 302 -0.83 -21.41 6.11
C LEU A 302 -1.85 -21.08 5.01
N GLY A 303 -2.84 -20.22 5.31
CA GLY A 303 -3.82 -19.70 4.37
C GLY A 303 -3.35 -18.46 3.61
N MET A 304 -4.29 -17.71 3.05
CA MET A 304 -4.00 -16.47 2.34
C MET A 304 -3.72 -15.32 3.30
N PRO A 305 -2.83 -14.37 2.94
CA PRO A 305 -2.64 -13.14 3.69
C PRO A 305 -3.89 -12.25 3.63
N SER A 306 -4.15 -11.52 4.72
CA SER A 306 -5.23 -10.55 4.73
C SER A 306 -4.86 -9.32 3.91
N LEU A 307 -5.82 -8.78 3.15
CA LEU A 307 -5.61 -7.57 2.36
C LEU A 307 -5.34 -6.33 3.23
N ARG A 308 -5.87 -6.30 4.47
CA ARG A 308 -5.67 -5.17 5.40
C ARG A 308 -4.35 -5.27 6.15
N ASN A 309 -4.02 -6.49 6.59
CA ASN A 309 -2.83 -6.80 7.36
C ASN A 309 -2.08 -7.95 6.68
N PRO A 310 -1.10 -7.67 5.81
CA PRO A 310 -0.37 -8.71 5.08
C PRO A 310 0.40 -9.70 5.97
N ASP A 311 0.70 -9.30 7.20
CA ASP A 311 1.36 -10.14 8.21
C ASP A 311 0.40 -11.17 8.85
N GLU A 312 -0.91 -10.91 8.79
CA GLU A 312 -1.92 -11.86 9.25
C GLU A 312 -2.32 -12.80 8.12
N ARG A 313 -2.33 -14.09 8.41
CA ARG A 313 -2.70 -15.15 7.46
C ARG A 313 -3.87 -15.96 7.99
N GLY A 314 -4.72 -16.41 7.07
CA GLY A 314 -5.75 -17.39 7.36
C GLY A 314 -5.18 -18.79 7.58
N ASP A 315 -6.09 -19.77 7.64
CA ASP A 315 -5.75 -21.17 7.89
C ASP A 315 -5.74 -21.99 6.58
N LEU A 316 -4.99 -23.09 6.58
CA LEU A 316 -5.09 -24.14 5.56
C LEU A 316 -5.82 -25.35 6.15
N LEU A 317 -6.90 -25.75 5.50
CA LEU A 317 -7.69 -26.92 5.82
C LEU A 317 -7.26 -28.06 4.90
N ALA A 318 -6.52 -29.01 5.45
CA ALA A 318 -6.05 -30.22 4.78
C ALA A 318 -7.07 -31.34 4.98
N GLU A 319 -7.87 -31.65 3.96
CA GLU A 319 -8.82 -32.76 3.98
C GLU A 319 -8.13 -34.05 3.53
N VAL A 320 -8.17 -35.09 4.35
CA VAL A 320 -7.53 -36.37 4.03
C VAL A 320 -8.36 -37.15 3.03
N GLN A 321 -7.78 -37.48 1.88
CA GLN A 321 -8.35 -38.41 0.92
C GLN A 321 -7.57 -39.72 0.94
N ILE A 322 -8.21 -40.81 1.36
CA ILE A 322 -7.55 -42.12 1.43
C ILE A 322 -7.42 -42.69 0.03
N HIS A 323 -6.19 -42.90 -0.42
CA HIS A 323 -5.89 -43.54 -1.69
C HIS A 323 -5.72 -45.05 -1.49
N ILE A 324 -6.58 -45.83 -2.14
CA ILE A 324 -6.57 -47.30 -2.09
C ILE A 324 -5.67 -47.84 -3.21
N PRO A 325 -4.74 -48.74 -2.91
CA PRO A 325 -3.90 -49.36 -3.94
C PRO A 325 -4.74 -50.17 -4.93
N THR A 326 -4.52 -49.98 -6.23
CA THR A 326 -5.29 -50.64 -7.31
C THR A 326 -4.64 -51.93 -7.81
N ASN A 327 -3.31 -52.02 -7.75
CA ASN A 327 -2.54 -53.16 -8.25
C ASN A 327 -1.88 -53.90 -7.08
N LEU A 328 -2.53 -54.97 -6.62
CA LEU A 328 -2.02 -55.82 -5.55
C LEU A 328 -1.34 -57.06 -6.12
N SER A 329 -0.14 -57.37 -5.63
CA SER A 329 0.51 -58.67 -5.85
C SER A 329 -0.25 -59.80 -5.15
N ASP A 330 0.01 -61.05 -5.55
CA ASP A 330 -0.61 -62.23 -4.92
C ASP A 330 -0.37 -62.27 -3.40
N ARG A 331 0.84 -61.87 -2.98
CA ARG A 331 1.20 -61.77 -1.55
C ARG A 331 0.39 -60.69 -0.83
N GLU A 332 0.29 -59.49 -1.40
CA GLU A 332 -0.46 -58.40 -0.77
C GLU A 332 -1.96 -58.72 -0.70
N ARG A 333 -2.51 -59.35 -1.74
CA ARG A 333 -3.90 -59.82 -1.74
C ARG A 333 -4.14 -60.81 -0.60
N ALA A 334 -3.27 -61.81 -0.44
CA ALA A 334 -3.39 -62.79 0.64
C ALA A 334 -3.40 -62.13 2.03
N LEU A 335 -2.56 -61.10 2.24
CA LEU A 335 -2.53 -60.33 3.49
C LEU A 335 -3.85 -59.57 3.74
N PHE A 336 -4.44 -58.97 2.71
CA PHE A 336 -5.75 -58.32 2.84
C PHE A 336 -6.89 -59.31 3.11
N GLU A 337 -6.84 -60.52 2.55
CA GLU A 337 -7.81 -61.57 2.82
C GLU A 337 -7.70 -62.11 4.25
N GLU A 338 -6.48 -62.29 4.75
CA GLU A 338 -6.23 -62.66 6.15
C GLU A 338 -6.77 -61.57 7.09
N LEU A 339 -6.45 -60.29 6.81
CA LEU A 339 -6.96 -59.17 7.59
C LEU A 339 -8.49 -59.12 7.59
N ARG A 340 -9.13 -59.37 6.43
CA ARG A 340 -10.60 -59.47 6.32
C ARG A 340 -11.15 -60.57 7.23
N GLY A 341 -10.51 -61.75 7.25
CA GLY A 341 -10.92 -62.87 8.10
C GLY A 341 -10.74 -62.63 9.60
N THR A 342 -9.83 -61.73 10.02
CA THR A 342 -9.67 -61.35 11.43
C THR A 342 -10.67 -60.30 11.91
N ARG A 343 -11.26 -59.52 11.00
CA ARG A 343 -12.17 -58.40 11.33
C ARG A 343 -13.65 -58.69 11.09
N GLY A 344 -13.97 -59.65 10.22
CA GLY A 344 -15.33 -60.13 9.97
C GLY A 344 -15.66 -61.34 10.82
#